data_AF-A0A366XPZ0-F1
#
_entry.id   AF-A0A366XPZ0-F1
#
_cell.length_a   1.000
_cell.length_b   1.000
_cell.length_c   1.000
_cell.angle_alpha   90.00
_cell.angle_beta   90.00
_cell.angle_gamma   90.00
#
_symmetry.space_group_name_H-M   'P 1'
#
loop_
_entity.id
_entity.type
_entity.pdbx_description
1 polymer ?
#
loop_
_entity_poly.entity_id
_entity_poly.type
_entity_poly.pdbx_seq_one_letter_code
_entity_poly.pdbx_strand_id
1 'polypeptide(L)'
;MALGSKDETFGNQTAAYDLENNLRLRIAHSFEDIFGKYLAFPNVVFPYGQAHLDQAKVVYKGFTKSGKEKRYFRAITYRFIKKEEHWYVYATVEIDIPEVTTTNLNGSIGIDFNAGFLSICEIDRFGNPLKEWTIKVPMYDRKSEQVKVSLGDAIKDIVEYAQKVGKPTVFEALDFTKKKQQLGEVSRKYARMLSGFGYSNFKEMLQSKSKREGVQTVPVNPAFTSQIGHMKFMGRYGLSSHGSAACMIARKGSKFRWEKPNYTTVLGLPKTFDKEKPNKSNWFSLSPYTKNKFYFNDKIELLKADC
;
A
#
# COMPACT_ATOMS: atom_id res chain seq x y z
N MET A 1 -8.01 5.08 29.89
CA MET A 1 -8.05 4.06 28.81
C MET A 1 -8.45 2.75 29.45
N ALA A 2 -9.42 2.03 28.87
CA ALA A 2 -9.86 0.72 29.36
C ALA A 2 -9.30 -0.35 28.41
N LEU A 3 -8.28 -1.08 28.87
CA LEU A 3 -7.62 -2.13 28.07
C LEU A 3 -8.51 -3.38 27.99
N GLY A 4 -8.65 -3.91 26.78
CA GLY A 4 -9.43 -5.12 26.53
C GLY A 4 -8.67 -6.40 26.87
N SER A 5 -9.41 -7.46 27.16
CA SER A 5 -8.91 -8.82 27.35
C SER A 5 -9.91 -9.82 26.79
N LYS A 6 -9.40 -10.86 26.12
CA LYS A 6 -10.23 -11.94 25.54
C LYS A 6 -10.97 -12.79 26.58
N ASP A 7 -10.47 -12.78 27.82
CA ASP A 7 -11.04 -13.54 28.93
C ASP A 7 -12.21 -12.80 29.60
N GLU A 8 -12.41 -11.53 29.25
CA GLU A 8 -13.44 -10.67 29.83
C GLU A 8 -14.72 -10.68 29.02
N THR A 9 -15.86 -10.53 29.69
CA THR A 9 -17.18 -10.47 29.03
C THR A 9 -17.22 -9.27 28.09
N PHE A 10 -17.63 -9.48 26.83
CA PHE A 10 -17.57 -8.47 25.76
C PHE A 10 -16.17 -7.85 25.57
N GLY A 11 -15.12 -8.60 25.91
CA GLY A 11 -13.75 -8.25 25.58
C GLY A 11 -13.10 -7.21 26.51
N ASN A 12 -13.78 -6.78 27.59
CA ASN A 12 -13.26 -5.75 28.50
C ASN A 12 -14.04 -5.69 29.83
N GLN A 13 -13.32 -5.68 30.95
CA GLN A 13 -13.91 -5.65 32.29
C GLN A 13 -14.43 -4.25 32.70
N THR A 14 -13.71 -3.21 32.31
CA THR A 14 -13.97 -1.83 32.74
C THR A 14 -15.02 -1.16 31.87
N ALA A 15 -15.08 -1.50 30.59
CA ALA A 15 -16.00 -0.93 29.61
C ALA A 15 -16.57 -2.05 28.74
N ALA A 16 -17.81 -2.50 28.97
CA ALA A 16 -18.39 -3.59 28.20
C ALA A 16 -19.43 -3.06 27.20
N TYR A 17 -19.38 -3.52 25.96
CA TYR A 17 -20.30 -3.12 24.90
C TYR A 17 -21.09 -4.36 24.47
N ASP A 18 -22.39 -4.38 24.77
CA ASP A 18 -23.21 -5.57 24.57
C ASP A 18 -23.79 -5.69 23.16
N LEU A 19 -24.51 -6.79 22.92
CA LEU A 19 -25.14 -7.11 21.63
C LEU A 19 -26.25 -6.12 21.24
N GLU A 20 -26.82 -5.41 22.20
CA GLU A 20 -27.86 -4.39 22.01
C GLU A 20 -27.28 -2.98 21.86
N ASN A 21 -25.94 -2.88 21.76
CA ASN A 21 -25.22 -1.63 21.65
C ASN A 21 -25.28 -0.74 22.90
N ASN A 22 -25.47 -1.32 24.09
CA ASN A 22 -25.30 -0.60 25.34
C ASN A 22 -23.82 -0.68 25.77
N LEU A 23 -23.20 0.49 25.95
CA LEU A 23 -21.86 0.61 26.51
C LEU A 23 -21.98 0.87 28.01
N ARG A 24 -21.49 -0.04 28.85
CA ARG A 24 -21.41 0.13 30.30
C ARG A 24 -19.99 0.41 30.75
N LEU A 25 -19.81 1.40 31.62
CA LEU A 25 -18.54 1.69 32.28
C LEU A 25 -18.63 1.34 33.76
N ARG A 26 -17.66 0.58 34.26
CA ARG A 26 -17.52 0.31 35.68
C ARG A 26 -17.06 1.58 36.39
N ILE A 27 -17.81 1.97 37.42
CA ILE A 27 -17.47 3.11 38.25
C ILE A 27 -16.46 2.68 39.32
N ALA A 28 -15.59 3.60 39.73
CA ALA A 28 -14.67 3.33 40.83
C ALA A 28 -15.45 3.25 42.14
N HIS A 29 -15.05 2.34 43.03
CA HIS A 29 -15.77 2.03 44.27
C HIS A 29 -16.11 3.27 45.11
N SER A 30 -15.24 4.29 45.12
CA SER A 30 -15.43 5.55 45.85
C SER A 30 -16.62 6.39 45.38
N PHE A 31 -17.18 6.11 44.21
CA PHE A 31 -18.27 6.85 43.60
C PHE A 31 -19.53 6.01 43.38
N GLU A 32 -19.54 4.74 43.85
CA GLU A 32 -20.67 3.83 43.68
C GLU A 32 -21.93 4.33 44.40
N ASP A 33 -21.79 4.98 45.56
CA ASP A 33 -22.93 5.52 46.31
C ASP A 33 -23.65 6.67 45.57
N ILE A 34 -22.95 7.35 44.65
CA ILE A 34 -23.48 8.52 43.94
C ILE A 34 -24.04 8.11 42.58
N PHE A 35 -23.31 7.28 41.83
CA PHE A 35 -23.61 6.98 40.44
C PHE A 35 -23.98 5.51 40.19
N GLY A 36 -23.99 4.68 41.24
CA GLY A 36 -24.14 3.24 41.15
C GLY A 36 -22.86 2.54 40.70
N LYS A 37 -22.95 1.22 40.52
CA LYS A 37 -21.82 0.37 40.12
C LYS A 37 -21.38 0.56 38.67
N TYR A 38 -22.32 0.93 37.80
CA TYR A 38 -22.10 1.06 36.36
C TYR A 38 -22.79 2.30 35.82
N LEU A 39 -22.09 3.02 34.93
CA LEU A 39 -22.68 4.04 34.07
C LEU A 39 -23.03 3.40 32.73
N ALA A 40 -24.30 3.47 32.31
CA ALA A 40 -24.76 2.89 31.06
C ALA A 40 -25.03 3.98 30.01
N PHE A 41 -24.53 3.75 28.80
CA PHE A 41 -24.79 4.55 27.61
C PHE A 41 -25.56 3.66 26.62
N PRO A 42 -26.89 3.83 26.51
CA PRO A 42 -27.69 3.00 25.62
C PRO A 42 -27.51 3.43 24.15
N ASN A 43 -27.72 2.48 23.23
CA ASN A 43 -27.76 2.74 21.78
C ASN A 43 -26.51 3.44 21.21
N VAL A 44 -25.32 3.12 21.73
CA VAL A 44 -24.06 3.68 21.22
C VAL A 44 -23.75 3.04 19.87
N VAL A 45 -23.64 3.86 18.83
CA VAL A 45 -23.25 3.40 17.48
C VAL A 45 -21.92 4.04 17.10
N PHE A 46 -21.01 3.23 16.59
CA PHE A 46 -19.73 3.69 16.05
C PHE A 46 -19.89 3.93 14.53
N PRO A 47 -19.74 5.17 14.04
CA PRO A 47 -19.91 5.47 12.61
C PRO A 47 -18.95 4.69 11.70
N TYR A 48 -17.82 4.25 12.25
CA TYR A 48 -16.79 3.50 11.53
C TYR A 48 -16.48 2.20 12.26
N GLY A 49 -16.49 1.09 11.52
CA GLY A 49 -16.07 -0.21 12.05
C GLY A 49 -17.08 -0.92 12.96
N GLN A 50 -18.35 -0.49 12.98
CA GLN A 50 -19.41 -1.11 13.79
C GLN A 50 -19.49 -2.62 13.57
N ALA A 51 -19.46 -3.08 12.32
CA ALA A 51 -19.50 -4.52 12.00
C ALA A 51 -18.37 -5.33 12.64
N HIS A 52 -17.16 -4.74 12.77
CA HIS A 52 -16.04 -5.41 13.45
C HIS A 52 -16.25 -5.49 14.95
N LEU A 53 -16.85 -4.45 15.55
CA LEU A 53 -17.23 -4.48 16.96
C LEU A 53 -18.35 -5.48 17.19
N ASP A 54 -19.33 -5.57 16.30
CA ASP A 54 -20.43 -6.53 16.40
C ASP A 54 -19.90 -7.97 16.38
N GLN A 55 -18.97 -8.27 15.46
CA GLN A 55 -18.27 -9.56 15.45
C GLN A 55 -17.47 -9.81 16.74
N ALA A 56 -16.85 -8.77 17.31
CA ALA A 56 -16.03 -8.88 18.51
C ALA A 56 -16.83 -9.19 19.79
N LYS A 57 -18.09 -8.76 19.84
CA LYS A 57 -19.02 -9.05 20.93
C LYS A 57 -19.49 -10.49 20.93
N VAL A 58 -19.41 -11.18 19.78
CA VAL A 58 -19.81 -12.58 19.68
C VAL A 58 -18.74 -13.46 20.34
N VAL A 59 -19.20 -14.31 21.25
CA VAL A 59 -18.35 -15.29 21.93
C VAL A 59 -17.86 -16.35 20.96
N TYR A 60 -16.58 -16.70 21.03
CA TYR A 60 -16.00 -17.80 20.28
C TYR A 60 -15.43 -18.88 21.22
N LYS A 61 -15.37 -20.11 20.73
CA LYS A 61 -14.78 -21.23 21.45
C LYS A 61 -13.28 -21.30 21.18
N GLY A 62 -12.50 -21.46 22.23
CA GLY A 62 -11.06 -21.70 22.15
C GLY A 62 -10.62 -22.75 23.17
N PHE A 63 -9.32 -23.01 23.20
CA PHE A 63 -8.73 -23.98 24.12
C PHE A 63 -7.73 -23.29 25.05
N THR A 64 -7.73 -23.71 26.31
CA THR A 64 -6.68 -23.33 27.26
C THR A 64 -5.35 -24.00 26.89
N LYS A 65 -4.25 -23.56 27.51
CA LYS A 65 -2.94 -24.25 27.39
C LYS A 65 -3.00 -25.73 27.81
N SER A 66 -3.97 -26.10 28.64
CA SER A 66 -4.25 -27.46 29.11
C SER A 66 -5.24 -28.23 28.21
N GLY A 67 -5.60 -27.69 27.05
CA GLY A 67 -6.51 -28.34 26.09
C GLY A 67 -7.99 -28.34 26.48
N LYS A 68 -8.38 -27.63 27.55
CA LYS A 68 -9.79 -27.52 27.96
C LYS A 68 -10.50 -26.47 27.12
N GLU A 69 -11.71 -26.77 26.70
CA GLU A 69 -12.56 -25.81 25.99
C GLU A 69 -12.93 -24.64 26.91
N LYS A 70 -12.74 -23.42 26.43
CA LYS A 70 -13.13 -22.18 27.11
C LYS A 70 -13.74 -21.21 26.11
N ARG A 71 -14.73 -20.44 26.57
CA ARG A 71 -15.34 -19.35 25.81
C ARG A 71 -14.49 -18.08 25.94
N TYR A 72 -14.24 -17.43 24.82
CA TYR A 72 -13.47 -16.20 24.73
C TYR A 72 -14.26 -15.13 23.97
N PHE A 73 -13.95 -13.87 24.24
CA PHE A 73 -14.35 -12.72 23.43
C PHE A 73 -13.14 -12.16 22.69
N ARG A 74 -13.35 -11.33 21.67
CA ARG A 74 -12.25 -10.53 21.15
C ARG A 74 -12.00 -9.36 22.09
N ALA A 75 -10.74 -9.06 22.39
CA ALA A 75 -10.40 -7.94 23.24
C ALA A 75 -10.81 -6.62 22.57
N ILE A 76 -11.59 -5.79 23.27
CA ILE A 76 -11.95 -4.45 22.80
C ILE A 76 -11.35 -3.44 23.76
N THR A 77 -10.49 -2.56 23.25
CA THR A 77 -9.86 -1.48 24.03
C THR A 77 -10.59 -0.17 23.79
N TYR A 78 -11.01 0.49 24.85
CA TYR A 78 -11.71 1.78 24.78
C TYR A 78 -10.82 2.94 25.24
N ARG A 79 -10.78 4.00 24.44
CA ARG A 79 -10.13 5.26 24.78
C ARG A 79 -11.16 6.38 24.79
N PHE A 80 -11.40 6.91 25.99
CA PHE A 80 -12.23 8.08 26.22
C PHE A 80 -11.37 9.34 26.12
N ILE A 81 -11.81 10.32 25.33
CA ILE A 81 -11.12 11.59 25.12
C ILE A 81 -12.12 12.71 25.32
N LYS A 82 -11.85 13.60 26.27
CA LYS A 82 -12.58 14.86 26.40
C LYS A 82 -11.97 15.89 25.45
N LYS A 83 -12.80 16.50 24.59
CA LYS A 83 -12.43 17.68 23.78
C LYS A 83 -13.49 18.74 23.98
N GLU A 84 -13.08 19.89 24.48
CA GLU A 84 -13.99 20.98 24.87
C GLU A 84 -15.07 20.41 25.81
N GLU A 85 -16.34 20.59 25.49
CA GLU A 85 -17.49 20.10 26.27
C GLU A 85 -17.95 18.68 25.86
N HIS A 86 -17.23 18.00 24.97
CA HIS A 86 -17.66 16.72 24.41
C HIS A 86 -16.72 15.57 24.80
N TRP A 87 -17.31 14.39 25.04
CA TRP A 87 -16.57 13.14 25.21
C TRP A 87 -16.64 12.29 23.95
N TYR A 88 -15.49 11.76 23.53
CA TYR A 88 -15.35 10.85 22.41
C TYR A 88 -14.89 9.49 22.93
N VAL A 89 -15.45 8.42 22.39
CA VAL A 89 -15.01 7.05 22.64
C VAL A 89 -14.43 6.45 21.36
N TYR A 90 -13.21 5.96 21.45
CA TYR A 90 -12.57 5.16 20.40
C TYR A 90 -12.53 3.72 20.87
N ALA A 91 -13.00 2.79 20.05
CA ALA A 91 -12.92 1.36 20.29
C ALA A 91 -11.92 0.74 19.31
N THR A 92 -10.97 -0.03 19.83
CA THR A 92 -9.96 -0.74 19.04
C THR A 92 -10.13 -2.23 19.24
N VAL A 93 -10.15 -2.98 18.14
CA VAL A 93 -10.28 -4.43 18.13
C VAL A 93 -9.36 -5.06 17.09
N GLU A 94 -8.91 -6.28 17.35
CA GLU A 94 -8.21 -7.09 16.35
C GLU A 94 -9.20 -7.65 15.32
N ILE A 95 -8.84 -7.50 14.05
CA ILE A 95 -9.64 -7.97 12.91
C ILE A 95 -8.93 -9.18 12.33
N ASP A 96 -9.69 -10.23 12.03
CA ASP A 96 -9.16 -11.36 11.29
C ASP A 96 -8.74 -10.90 9.90
N ILE A 97 -7.50 -11.20 9.55
CA ILE A 97 -6.99 -10.91 8.23
C ILE A 97 -7.47 -12.02 7.30
N PRO A 98 -8.20 -11.70 6.21
CA PRO A 98 -8.63 -12.73 5.27
C PRO A 98 -7.42 -13.40 4.62
N GLU A 99 -7.62 -14.63 4.17
CA GLU A 99 -6.61 -15.32 3.36
C GLU A 99 -6.32 -14.55 2.08
N VAL A 100 -5.10 -14.74 1.55
CA VAL A 100 -4.70 -14.12 0.30
C VAL A 100 -5.45 -14.79 -0.85
N THR A 101 -6.27 -14.01 -1.55
CA THR A 101 -7.09 -14.46 -2.68
C THR A 101 -6.44 -14.20 -4.04
N THR A 102 -5.39 -13.38 -4.08
CA THR A 102 -4.71 -13.02 -5.33
C THR A 102 -3.53 -13.92 -5.67
N THR A 103 -3.28 -14.09 -6.97
CA THR A 103 -2.19 -14.93 -7.49
C THR A 103 -1.51 -14.29 -8.69
N ASN A 104 -0.20 -14.49 -8.82
CA ASN A 104 0.56 -13.98 -9.97
C ASN A 104 0.39 -14.83 -11.23
N LEU A 105 -0.35 -15.95 -11.17
CA LEU A 105 -0.57 -16.86 -12.30
C LEU A 105 -1.28 -16.21 -13.49
N ASN A 106 -2.12 -15.20 -13.24
CA ASN A 106 -2.86 -14.46 -14.28
C ASN A 106 -2.23 -13.10 -14.61
N GLY A 107 -1.03 -12.82 -14.10
CA GLY A 107 -0.37 -11.53 -14.21
C GLY A 107 -0.36 -10.75 -12.89
N SER A 108 -0.07 -9.45 -12.96
CA SER A 108 0.05 -8.59 -11.78
C SER A 108 -0.27 -7.14 -12.11
N ILE A 109 -0.41 -6.30 -11.09
CA ILE A 109 -0.66 -4.87 -11.22
C ILE A 109 0.54 -4.11 -10.68
N GLY A 110 1.29 -3.45 -11.56
CA GLY A 110 2.44 -2.63 -11.18
C GLY A 110 2.02 -1.20 -10.87
N ILE A 111 2.59 -0.62 -9.82
CA ILE A 111 2.30 0.73 -9.35
C ILE A 111 3.61 1.53 -9.31
N ASP A 112 3.68 2.57 -10.13
CA ASP A 112 4.74 3.57 -10.13
C ASP A 112 4.28 4.82 -9.34
N PHE A 113 5.02 5.16 -8.28
CA PHE A 113 4.70 6.28 -7.39
C PHE A 113 5.38 7.56 -7.89
N ASN A 114 4.56 8.54 -8.28
CA ASN A 114 5.02 9.83 -8.76
C ASN A 114 4.49 10.97 -7.89
N ALA A 115 5.17 12.12 -7.93
CA ALA A 115 4.66 13.32 -7.27
C ALA A 115 3.38 13.79 -7.98
N GLY A 116 2.25 13.77 -7.27
CA GLY A 116 0.97 14.22 -7.82
C GLY A 116 0.07 13.12 -8.38
N PHE A 117 0.56 11.90 -8.60
CA PHE A 117 -0.25 10.79 -9.12
C PHE A 117 0.41 9.41 -8.94
N LEU A 118 -0.41 8.37 -9.00
CA LEU A 118 0.02 6.98 -9.13
C LEU A 118 -0.21 6.51 -10.56
N SER A 119 0.80 5.92 -11.19
CA SER A 119 0.65 5.27 -12.50
C SER A 119 0.56 3.77 -12.31
N ILE A 120 -0.44 3.17 -12.96
CA ILE A 120 -0.75 1.76 -12.80
C ILE A 120 -0.73 1.09 -14.16
N CYS A 121 -0.11 -0.08 -14.23
CA CYS A 121 -0.18 -0.95 -15.38
C CYS A 121 -0.54 -2.37 -14.95
N GLU A 122 -1.57 -2.92 -15.56
CA GLU A 122 -1.90 -4.33 -15.41
C GLU A 122 -1.22 -5.13 -16.53
N ILE A 123 -0.68 -6.29 -16.17
CA ILE A 123 -0.12 -7.24 -17.14
C ILE A 123 -0.87 -8.56 -17.14
N ASP A 124 -0.79 -9.30 -18.24
CA ASP A 124 -1.25 -10.68 -18.35
C ASP A 124 -0.22 -11.69 -17.77
N ARG A 125 -0.53 -12.99 -17.89
CA ARG A 125 0.34 -14.09 -17.44
C ARG A 125 1.66 -14.22 -18.20
N PHE A 126 1.78 -13.59 -19.38
CA PHE A 126 3.00 -13.53 -20.20
C PHE A 126 3.76 -12.20 -20.00
N GLY A 127 3.17 -11.33 -19.18
CA GLY A 127 3.65 -10.02 -18.81
C GLY A 127 3.46 -8.96 -19.89
N ASN A 128 2.56 -9.17 -20.86
CA ASN A 128 2.16 -8.13 -21.77
C ASN A 128 1.21 -7.16 -21.05
N PRO A 129 1.35 -5.83 -21.26
CA PRO A 129 0.43 -4.87 -20.69
C PRO A 129 -0.98 -5.07 -21.26
N LEU A 130 -1.96 -5.13 -20.37
CA LEU A 130 -3.38 -5.18 -20.71
C LEU A 130 -4.01 -3.79 -20.71
N LYS A 131 -3.63 -2.98 -19.72
CA LYS A 131 -4.14 -1.62 -19.55
C LYS A 131 -3.22 -0.78 -18.68
N GLU A 132 -3.18 0.51 -18.97
CA GLU A 132 -2.59 1.53 -18.10
C GLU A 132 -3.65 2.56 -17.68
N TRP A 133 -3.49 3.10 -16.47
CA TRP A 133 -4.27 4.25 -16.01
C TRP A 133 -3.51 5.00 -14.92
N THR A 134 -3.97 6.20 -14.62
CA THR A 134 -3.37 7.08 -13.62
C THR A 134 -4.43 7.55 -12.63
N ILE A 135 -4.09 7.57 -11.35
CA ILE A 135 -4.93 8.14 -10.30
C ILE A 135 -4.24 9.39 -9.77
N LYS A 136 -4.90 10.55 -9.89
CA LYS A 136 -4.39 11.82 -9.38
C LYS A 136 -4.39 11.81 -7.86
N VAL A 137 -3.26 12.18 -7.27
CA VAL A 137 -3.09 12.35 -5.83
C VAL A 137 -2.50 13.74 -5.63
N PRO A 138 -3.31 14.80 -5.44
CA PRO A 138 -2.80 16.16 -5.33
C PRO A 138 -1.92 16.30 -4.07
N MET A 139 -0.61 16.34 -4.29
CA MET A 139 0.39 16.45 -3.22
C MET A 139 0.93 17.88 -3.05
N TYR A 140 0.76 18.74 -4.05
CA TYR A 140 1.30 20.10 -4.07
C TYR A 140 0.44 21.06 -3.25
N ASP A 141 1.10 21.85 -2.39
CA ASP A 141 0.47 22.90 -1.58
C ASP A 141 -0.69 22.39 -0.70
N ARG A 142 -0.58 21.14 -0.24
CA ARG A 142 -1.54 20.47 0.65
C ARG A 142 -0.92 20.12 2.00
N LYS A 143 -1.75 20.06 3.04
CA LYS A 143 -1.35 19.52 4.34
C LYS A 143 -1.11 18.01 4.26
N SER A 144 -0.21 17.49 5.10
CA SER A 144 0.12 16.07 5.16
C SER A 144 -1.11 15.18 5.35
N GLU A 145 -2.08 15.61 6.15
CA GLU A 145 -3.34 14.87 6.36
C GLU A 145 -4.16 14.78 5.07
N GLN A 146 -4.26 15.87 4.30
CA GLN A 146 -5.01 15.90 3.04
C GLN A 146 -4.36 15.00 1.98
N VAL A 147 -3.02 14.96 1.94
CA VAL A 147 -2.28 14.05 1.07
C VAL A 147 -2.52 12.60 1.47
N LYS A 148 -2.51 12.29 2.77
CA LYS A 148 -2.82 10.94 3.27
C LYS A 148 -4.23 10.49 2.89
N VAL A 149 -5.23 11.36 3.01
CA VAL A 149 -6.61 11.05 2.58
C VAL A 149 -6.64 10.72 1.08
N SER A 150 -6.14 11.64 0.25
CA SER A 150 -6.13 11.46 -1.22
C SER A 150 -5.38 10.20 -1.65
N LEU A 151 -4.26 9.90 -0.98
CA LEU A 151 -3.47 8.69 -1.23
C LEU A 151 -4.19 7.43 -0.75
N GLY A 152 -4.91 7.50 0.37
CA GLY A 152 -5.71 6.39 0.92
C GLY A 152 -6.90 6.02 0.05
N ASP A 153 -7.51 7.01 -0.61
CA ASP A 153 -8.57 6.83 -1.59
C ASP A 153 -8.00 6.19 -2.86
N ALA A 154 -6.91 6.73 -3.41
CA ALA A 154 -6.25 6.13 -4.58
C ALA A 154 -5.82 4.67 -4.35
N ILE A 155 -5.27 4.37 -3.17
CA ILE A 155 -4.91 3.00 -2.78
C ILE A 155 -6.17 2.12 -2.61
N LYS A 156 -7.30 2.68 -2.17
CA LYS A 156 -8.59 1.96 -2.11
C LYS A 156 -8.92 1.37 -3.48
N ASP A 157 -8.97 2.24 -4.47
CA ASP A 157 -9.42 1.90 -5.81
C ASP A 157 -8.50 0.86 -6.45
N ILE A 158 -7.19 0.98 -6.22
CA ILE A 158 -6.20 0.01 -6.72
C ILE A 158 -6.38 -1.36 -6.06
N VAL A 159 -6.57 -1.41 -4.74
CA VAL A 159 -6.70 -2.67 -4.00
C VAL A 159 -8.02 -3.36 -4.33
N GLU A 160 -9.12 -2.62 -4.39
CA GLU A 160 -10.42 -3.15 -4.81
C GLU A 160 -10.37 -3.68 -6.24
N TYR A 161 -9.70 -2.97 -7.14
CA TYR A 161 -9.46 -3.45 -8.49
C TYR A 161 -8.64 -4.74 -8.50
N ALA A 162 -7.54 -4.78 -7.75
CA ALA A 162 -6.64 -5.93 -7.66
C ALA A 162 -7.33 -7.18 -7.10
N GLN A 163 -8.15 -7.00 -6.07
CA GLN A 163 -8.99 -8.04 -5.49
C GLN A 163 -9.98 -8.57 -6.54
N LYS A 164 -10.69 -7.67 -7.24
CA LYS A 164 -11.67 -8.04 -8.28
C LYS A 164 -11.07 -8.87 -9.41
N VAL A 165 -9.84 -8.54 -9.85
CA VAL A 165 -9.17 -9.29 -10.94
C VAL A 165 -8.29 -10.44 -10.46
N GLY A 166 -8.20 -10.65 -9.14
CA GLY A 166 -7.41 -11.73 -8.55
C GLY A 166 -5.89 -11.58 -8.72
N LYS A 167 -5.38 -10.35 -8.91
CA LYS A 167 -3.96 -10.09 -9.21
C LYS A 167 -3.24 -9.41 -8.05
N PRO A 168 -1.98 -9.77 -7.75
CA PRO A 168 -1.20 -9.08 -6.75
C PRO A 168 -0.83 -7.67 -7.21
N THR A 169 -0.65 -6.77 -6.25
CA THR A 169 -0.07 -5.45 -6.50
C THR A 169 1.45 -5.50 -6.34
N VAL A 170 2.17 -4.79 -7.20
CA VAL A 170 3.63 -4.77 -7.23
C VAL A 170 4.08 -3.32 -7.18
N PHE A 171 5.01 -3.02 -6.30
CA PHE A 171 5.52 -1.66 -6.13
C PHE A 171 7.04 -1.69 -5.92
N GLU A 172 7.73 -0.63 -6.30
CA GLU A 172 9.16 -0.52 -6.02
C GLU A 172 9.38 -0.43 -4.51
N ALA A 173 10.46 -1.01 -3.99
CA ALA A 173 11.00 -0.77 -2.65
C ALA A 173 12.07 0.33 -2.74
N LEU A 174 11.65 1.59 -2.60
CA LEU A 174 12.55 2.74 -2.68
C LEU A 174 13.34 2.91 -1.39
N ASP A 175 14.65 3.08 -1.54
CA ASP A 175 15.56 3.54 -0.49
C ASP A 175 15.83 5.04 -0.68
N PHE A 176 15.29 5.87 0.21
CA PHE A 176 15.40 7.33 0.14
C PHE A 176 16.82 7.84 0.34
N THR A 177 17.70 7.04 0.94
CA THR A 177 19.10 7.39 1.14
C THR A 177 19.81 7.55 -0.20
N LYS A 178 19.50 6.66 -1.16
CA LYS A 178 20.07 6.66 -2.52
C LYS A 178 19.36 7.65 -3.46
N LYS A 179 18.05 7.86 -3.29
CA LYS A 179 17.27 8.76 -4.16
C LYS A 179 17.58 10.24 -3.91
N LYS A 180 17.92 10.63 -2.67
CA LYS A 180 18.38 12.01 -2.35
C LYS A 180 19.62 12.42 -3.15
N GLN A 181 20.54 11.50 -3.43
CA GLN A 181 21.74 11.75 -4.24
C GLN A 181 21.41 11.94 -5.74
N GLN A 182 20.38 11.26 -6.26
CA GLN A 182 19.93 11.40 -7.65
C GLN A 182 19.00 12.62 -7.89
N LEU A 183 18.38 13.15 -6.84
CA LEU A 183 17.45 14.28 -6.90
C LEU A 183 18.15 15.65 -6.92
N GLY A 184 19.49 15.70 -6.99
CA GLY A 184 20.26 16.95 -7.03
C GLY A 184 19.86 17.94 -8.12
N GLU A 185 19.18 17.46 -9.18
CA GLU A 185 18.74 18.26 -10.33
C GLU A 185 17.23 18.59 -10.33
N VAL A 186 16.43 18.09 -9.38
CA VAL A 186 14.99 18.35 -9.34
C VAL A 186 14.64 19.37 -8.27
N SER A 187 13.64 20.22 -8.52
CA SER A 187 13.28 21.33 -7.64
C SER A 187 13.18 20.90 -6.16
N ARG A 188 13.68 21.75 -5.25
CA ARG A 188 13.62 21.52 -3.78
C ARG A 188 12.23 21.11 -3.30
N LYS A 189 11.17 21.60 -3.95
CA LYS A 189 9.75 21.28 -3.68
C LYS A 189 9.41 19.82 -4.06
N TYR A 190 9.86 19.35 -5.23
CA TYR A 190 9.69 17.97 -5.68
C TYR A 190 10.48 16.98 -4.82
N ALA A 191 11.74 17.29 -4.48
CA ALA A 191 12.56 16.45 -3.61
C ALA A 191 12.04 16.39 -2.16
N ARG A 192 11.40 17.47 -1.66
CA ARG A 192 10.68 17.46 -0.37
C ARG A 192 9.39 16.66 -0.41
N MET A 193 8.70 16.58 -1.54
CA MET A 193 7.45 15.83 -1.67
C MET A 193 7.68 14.33 -1.85
N LEU A 194 8.67 13.98 -2.67
CA LEU A 194 9.25 12.65 -2.73
C LEU A 194 10.12 12.33 -1.51
N SER A 195 10.26 13.25 -0.55
CA SER A 195 10.93 12.92 0.70
C SER A 195 10.20 11.76 1.36
N GLY A 196 10.94 10.95 2.10
CA GLY A 196 10.50 9.63 2.57
C GLY A 196 9.09 9.58 3.17
N PHE A 197 8.55 10.69 3.68
CA PHE A 197 7.19 10.75 4.20
C PHE A 197 6.10 10.34 3.19
N GLY A 198 6.07 10.88 1.96
CA GLY A 198 4.99 10.62 1.01
C GLY A 198 4.94 9.15 0.56
N TYR A 199 6.10 8.61 0.22
CA TYR A 199 6.20 7.23 -0.22
C TYR A 199 6.18 6.22 0.95
N SER A 200 6.72 6.53 2.13
CA SER A 200 6.56 5.65 3.30
C SER A 200 5.08 5.51 3.65
N ASN A 201 4.32 6.61 3.63
CA ASN A 201 2.86 6.54 3.77
C ASN A 201 2.24 5.68 2.68
N PHE A 202 2.62 5.86 1.40
CA PHE A 202 2.12 5.01 0.31
C PHE A 202 2.36 3.51 0.58
N LYS A 203 3.60 3.15 0.93
CA LYS A 203 3.98 1.77 1.21
C LYS A 203 3.19 1.19 2.38
N GLU A 204 3.15 1.89 3.51
CA GLU A 204 2.45 1.44 4.71
C GLU A 204 0.94 1.31 4.47
N MET A 205 0.34 2.28 3.79
CA MET A 205 -1.09 2.28 3.48
C MET A 205 -1.44 1.19 2.46
N LEU A 206 -0.64 0.99 1.41
CA LEU A 206 -0.84 -0.06 0.41
C LEU A 206 -0.76 -1.43 1.08
N GLN A 207 0.26 -1.68 1.88
CA GLN A 207 0.43 -2.96 2.59
C GLN A 207 -0.69 -3.21 3.60
N SER A 208 -1.03 -2.21 4.41
CA SER A 208 -2.11 -2.32 5.39
C SER A 208 -3.46 -2.59 4.74
N LYS A 209 -3.78 -1.89 3.65
CA LYS A 209 -5.06 -2.04 2.95
C LYS A 209 -5.14 -3.35 2.19
N SER A 210 -4.10 -3.69 1.44
CA SER A 210 -4.05 -4.96 0.71
C SER A 210 -4.16 -6.16 1.65
N LYS A 211 -3.50 -6.11 2.82
CA LYS A 211 -3.63 -7.15 3.84
C LYS A 211 -5.06 -7.32 4.32
N ARG A 212 -5.79 -6.22 4.58
CA ARG A 212 -7.20 -6.27 5.02
C ARG A 212 -8.13 -6.82 3.95
N GLU A 213 -7.78 -6.70 2.68
CA GLU A 213 -8.59 -7.16 1.54
C GLU A 213 -8.13 -8.51 0.96
N GLY A 214 -7.16 -9.18 1.58
CA GLY A 214 -6.64 -10.46 1.06
C GLY A 214 -5.85 -10.32 -0.24
N VAL A 215 -5.31 -9.13 -0.53
CA VAL A 215 -4.50 -8.85 -1.71
C VAL A 215 -3.01 -8.94 -1.37
N GLN A 216 -2.28 -9.77 -2.09
CA GLN A 216 -0.82 -9.83 -1.98
C GLN A 216 -0.16 -8.56 -2.55
N THR A 217 0.80 -8.01 -1.80
CA THR A 217 1.69 -6.92 -2.23
C THR A 217 3.12 -7.44 -2.39
N VAL A 218 3.75 -7.16 -3.53
CA VAL A 218 5.12 -7.62 -3.85
C VAL A 218 6.06 -6.41 -3.99
N PRO A 219 6.97 -6.18 -3.03
CA PRO A 219 8.01 -5.16 -3.19
C PRO A 219 9.09 -5.64 -4.16
N VAL A 220 9.54 -4.78 -5.08
CA VAL A 220 10.61 -5.09 -6.05
C VAL A 220 11.74 -4.05 -6.04
N ASN A 221 12.93 -4.45 -6.47
CA ASN A 221 14.06 -3.52 -6.59
C ASN A 221 13.79 -2.50 -7.71
N PRO A 222 13.89 -1.17 -7.45
CA PRO A 222 13.65 -0.10 -8.43
C PRO A 222 14.68 -0.03 -9.57
N ALA A 223 15.79 -0.77 -9.49
CA ALA A 223 16.88 -0.66 -10.45
C ALA A 223 16.41 -0.81 -11.91
N PHE A 224 16.54 0.27 -12.69
CA PHE A 224 16.33 0.33 -14.14
C PHE A 224 14.88 0.16 -14.62
N THR A 225 13.88 0.15 -13.74
CA THR A 225 12.45 -0.01 -14.12
C THR A 225 12.00 0.99 -15.17
N SER A 226 12.26 2.29 -14.97
CA SER A 226 11.92 3.34 -15.94
C SER A 226 12.68 3.18 -17.26
N GLN A 227 13.99 2.93 -17.25
CA GLN A 227 14.76 2.83 -18.50
C GLN A 227 14.32 1.62 -19.34
N ILE A 228 14.12 0.48 -18.70
CA ILE A 228 13.64 -0.72 -19.38
C ILE A 228 12.20 -0.51 -19.86
N GLY A 229 11.35 0.08 -19.00
CA GLY A 229 9.97 0.46 -19.32
C GLY A 229 9.89 1.25 -20.61
N HIS A 230 10.62 2.36 -20.65
CA HIS A 230 10.68 3.24 -21.81
C HIS A 230 11.15 2.47 -23.05
N MET A 231 12.27 1.75 -22.94
CA MET A 231 12.91 1.13 -24.08
C MET A 231 12.20 -0.09 -24.65
N LYS A 232 11.41 -0.81 -23.85
CA LYS A 232 10.83 -2.10 -24.25
C LYS A 232 9.32 -2.07 -24.38
N PHE A 233 8.64 -1.20 -23.66
CA PHE A 233 7.18 -1.26 -23.52
C PHE A 233 6.48 0.01 -24.00
N MET A 234 7.11 1.18 -23.86
CA MET A 234 6.46 2.46 -24.18
C MET A 234 6.05 2.57 -25.65
N GLY A 235 7.00 2.50 -26.58
CA GLY A 235 6.71 2.58 -28.02
C GLY A 235 5.87 1.40 -28.51
N ARG A 236 6.28 0.17 -28.14
CA ARG A 236 5.65 -1.08 -28.58
C ARG A 236 4.18 -1.21 -28.19
N TYR A 237 3.79 -0.72 -27.01
CA TYR A 237 2.42 -0.88 -26.49
C TYR A 237 1.69 0.47 -26.34
N GLY A 238 2.25 1.57 -26.84
CA GLY A 238 1.65 2.89 -26.73
C GLY A 238 1.47 3.38 -25.29
N LEU A 239 2.30 2.91 -24.35
CA LEU A 239 2.20 3.28 -22.94
C LEU A 239 2.80 4.68 -22.70
N SER A 240 2.35 5.34 -21.65
CA SER A 240 3.01 6.53 -21.12
C SER A 240 4.39 6.20 -20.52
N SER A 241 5.25 7.21 -20.33
CA SER A 241 6.54 7.04 -19.65
C SER A 241 6.39 6.36 -18.29
N HIS A 242 5.49 6.88 -17.45
CA HIS A 242 5.22 6.33 -16.13
C HIS A 242 4.46 4.99 -16.17
N GLY A 243 3.52 4.81 -17.10
CA GLY A 243 2.82 3.54 -17.27
C GLY A 243 3.73 2.42 -17.77
N SER A 244 4.70 2.73 -18.64
CA SER A 244 5.73 1.77 -19.05
C SER A 244 6.68 1.39 -17.89
N ALA A 245 6.98 2.32 -16.98
CA ALA A 245 7.69 2.02 -15.75
C ALA A 245 6.85 1.11 -14.83
N ALA A 246 5.56 1.40 -14.66
CA ALA A 246 4.60 0.57 -13.93
C ALA A 246 4.50 -0.85 -14.53
N CYS A 247 4.50 -0.97 -15.87
CA CYS A 247 4.53 -2.25 -16.58
C CYS A 247 5.78 -3.06 -16.20
N MET A 248 6.95 -2.43 -16.20
CA MET A 248 8.19 -3.10 -15.81
C MET A 248 8.21 -3.48 -14.32
N ILE A 249 7.60 -2.67 -13.44
CA ILE A 249 7.41 -2.99 -12.03
C ILE A 249 6.57 -4.27 -11.89
N ALA A 250 5.42 -4.34 -12.56
CA ALA A 250 4.55 -5.53 -12.58
C ALA A 250 5.33 -6.79 -13.02
N ARG A 251 6.06 -6.69 -14.15
CA ARG A 251 6.85 -7.80 -14.69
C ARG A 251 7.92 -8.29 -13.72
N LYS A 252 8.59 -7.39 -12.99
CA LYS A 252 9.55 -7.78 -11.95
C LYS A 252 8.87 -8.56 -10.82
N GLY A 253 7.69 -8.12 -10.37
CA GLY A 253 6.95 -8.82 -9.31
C GLY A 253 6.51 -10.21 -9.73
N SER A 254 6.18 -10.39 -11.00
CA SER A 254 5.88 -11.68 -11.61
C SER A 254 7.11 -12.52 -11.95
N LYS A 255 8.32 -12.08 -11.58
CA LYS A 255 9.60 -12.79 -11.76
C LYS A 255 9.96 -13.12 -13.21
N PHE A 256 9.54 -12.28 -14.17
CA PHE A 256 10.03 -12.40 -15.54
C PHE A 256 11.55 -12.18 -15.59
N ARG A 257 12.20 -12.83 -16.56
CA ARG A 257 13.64 -12.66 -16.82
C ARG A 257 13.94 -11.20 -17.19
N TRP A 258 15.17 -10.77 -16.94
CA TRP A 258 15.62 -9.44 -17.33
C TRP A 258 15.49 -9.25 -18.84
N GLU A 259 14.86 -8.15 -19.25
CA GLU A 259 14.68 -7.81 -20.66
C GLU A 259 16.02 -7.72 -21.37
N LYS A 260 16.06 -8.21 -22.61
CA LYS A 260 17.25 -8.02 -23.46
C LYS A 260 17.33 -6.54 -23.86
N PRO A 261 18.43 -5.83 -23.55
CA PRO A 261 18.63 -4.47 -24.03
C PRO A 261 18.59 -4.41 -25.55
N ASN A 262 18.19 -3.28 -26.13
CA ASN A 262 18.33 -3.12 -27.57
C ASN A 262 19.81 -2.88 -27.91
N TYR A 263 20.35 -3.71 -28.79
CA TYR A 263 21.76 -3.68 -29.20
C TYR A 263 21.98 -2.85 -30.46
N THR A 264 20.89 -2.60 -31.19
CA THR A 264 20.88 -1.78 -32.39
C THR A 264 20.32 -0.43 -31.96
N THR A 265 21.19 0.45 -31.47
CA THR A 265 20.78 1.80 -31.06
C THR A 265 21.68 2.82 -31.70
N VAL A 266 21.07 3.86 -32.28
CA VAL A 266 21.78 5.00 -32.88
C VAL A 266 22.49 5.85 -31.80
N LEU A 267 22.13 5.68 -30.52
CA LEU A 267 22.70 6.38 -29.36
C LEU A 267 24.12 5.91 -28.96
N GLY A 268 24.65 4.91 -29.67
CA GLY A 268 25.88 4.24 -29.29
C GLY A 268 25.75 3.46 -27.98
N LEU A 269 26.72 2.58 -27.71
CA LEU A 269 26.76 1.75 -26.51
C LEU A 269 27.89 2.21 -25.58
N PRO A 270 27.73 2.13 -24.25
CA PRO A 270 28.83 2.42 -23.34
C PRO A 270 29.99 1.45 -23.59
N LYS A 271 31.23 1.90 -23.40
CA LYS A 271 32.43 1.06 -23.59
C LYS A 271 32.42 -0.23 -22.74
N THR A 272 31.69 -0.21 -21.63
CA THR A 272 31.55 -1.34 -20.70
C THR A 272 30.43 -2.32 -21.06
N PHE A 273 29.67 -2.02 -22.12
CA PHE A 273 28.62 -2.89 -22.64
C PHE A 273 29.22 -4.11 -23.31
N ASP A 274 28.68 -5.28 -22.99
CA ASP A 274 29.18 -6.56 -23.48
C ASP A 274 28.01 -7.52 -23.68
N LYS A 275 27.81 -7.99 -24.91
CA LYS A 275 26.67 -8.85 -25.27
C LYS A 275 26.70 -10.20 -24.56
N GLU A 276 27.87 -10.66 -24.13
CA GLU A 276 28.06 -11.93 -23.42
C GLU A 276 27.70 -11.81 -21.93
N LYS A 277 27.61 -10.59 -21.39
CA LYS A 277 27.22 -10.38 -19.99
C LYS A 277 25.73 -10.59 -19.77
N PRO A 278 25.32 -11.00 -18.55
CA PRO A 278 23.91 -11.09 -18.20
C PRO A 278 23.18 -9.75 -18.43
N ASN A 279 21.94 -9.81 -18.92
CA ASN A 279 21.12 -8.62 -19.21
C ASN A 279 21.08 -7.61 -18.06
N LYS A 280 21.05 -8.07 -16.81
CA LYS A 280 21.12 -7.21 -15.61
C LYS A 280 22.38 -6.35 -15.57
N SER A 281 23.54 -6.92 -15.91
CA SER A 281 24.83 -6.20 -15.98
C SER A 281 24.82 -5.20 -17.13
N ASN A 282 24.27 -5.58 -18.28
CA ASN A 282 24.13 -4.66 -19.41
C ASN A 282 23.21 -3.47 -19.09
N TRP A 283 22.10 -3.69 -18.38
CA TRP A 283 21.25 -2.59 -17.90
C TRP A 283 21.94 -1.70 -16.87
N PHE A 284 22.84 -2.26 -16.05
CA PHE A 284 23.66 -1.50 -15.13
C PHE A 284 24.60 -0.53 -15.85
N SER A 285 25.19 -0.95 -16.97
CA SER A 285 26.03 -0.08 -17.81
C SER A 285 25.22 0.91 -18.65
N LEU A 286 24.10 0.45 -19.23
CA LEU A 286 23.29 1.25 -20.15
C LEU A 286 22.50 2.34 -19.45
N SER A 287 21.91 2.07 -18.28
CA SER A 287 21.00 3.02 -17.65
C SER A 287 21.66 4.35 -17.25
N PRO A 288 22.88 4.40 -16.68
CA PRO A 288 23.55 5.67 -16.41
C PRO A 288 24.01 6.37 -17.69
N TYR A 289 24.52 5.61 -18.67
CA TYR A 289 24.95 6.12 -19.97
C TYR A 289 23.81 6.85 -20.69
N THR A 290 22.65 6.22 -20.77
CA THR A 290 21.48 6.78 -21.44
C THR A 290 20.94 7.99 -20.67
N LYS A 291 20.89 7.93 -19.33
CA LYS A 291 20.42 9.05 -18.51
C LYS A 291 21.28 10.30 -18.64
N ASN A 292 22.60 10.14 -18.66
CA ASN A 292 23.52 11.28 -18.60
C ASN A 292 23.79 11.91 -19.98
N LYS A 293 23.67 11.14 -21.07
CA LYS A 293 24.03 11.62 -22.42
C LYS A 293 22.87 12.10 -23.28
N PHE A 294 21.64 11.68 -22.98
CA PHE A 294 20.51 11.90 -23.87
C PHE A 294 19.29 12.41 -23.10
N TYR A 295 18.58 13.35 -23.71
CA TYR A 295 17.31 13.83 -23.19
C TYR A 295 16.22 12.78 -23.36
N PHE A 296 15.08 13.00 -22.71
CA PHE A 296 13.95 12.10 -22.82
C PHE A 296 13.46 12.00 -24.27
N ASN A 297 13.33 13.12 -24.98
CA ASN A 297 12.84 13.15 -26.37
C ASN A 297 13.77 12.41 -27.33
N ASP A 298 15.09 12.55 -27.18
CA ASP A 298 16.09 11.80 -27.97
C ASP A 298 15.85 10.29 -27.84
N LYS A 299 15.55 9.81 -26.62
CA LYS A 299 15.26 8.39 -26.36
C LYS A 299 13.94 7.94 -27.00
N ILE A 300 12.96 8.84 -27.12
CA ILE A 300 11.65 8.55 -27.74
C ILE A 300 11.78 8.41 -29.26
N GLU A 301 12.52 9.30 -29.91
CA GLU A 301 12.69 9.24 -31.37
C GLU A 301 13.37 7.94 -31.81
N LEU A 302 14.31 7.43 -31.01
CA LEU A 302 14.90 6.12 -31.23
C LEU A 302 13.94 4.95 -31.05
N LEU A 303 13.00 5.05 -30.11
CA LEU A 303 12.01 3.98 -29.90
C LEU A 303 11.02 3.87 -31.05
N LYS A 304 10.80 4.96 -31.79
CA LYS A 304 9.95 4.99 -32.98
C LYS A 304 10.67 4.45 -34.23
N ALA A 305 12.00 4.45 -34.25
CA ALA A 305 12.79 3.95 -35.38
C ALA A 305 12.92 2.41 -35.42
N ASP A 306 12.62 1.73 -34.30
CA ASP A 306 12.67 0.27 -34.15
C ASP A 306 11.28 -0.40 -34.21
N CYS A 307 10.21 0.36 -34.52
CA CYS A 307 8.83 -0.14 -34.66
C CYS A 307 8.46 -0.35 -36.12
#